data_AF-A0A6V7KZA7-F1
#
_entry.id   AF-A0A6V7KZA7-F1
#
_cell.length_a   1.000
_cell.length_b   1.000
_cell.length_c   1.000
_cell.angle_alpha   90.00
_cell.angle_beta   90.00
_cell.angle_gamma   90.00
#
_symmetry.space_group_name_H-M   'P 1'
#
loop_
_entity.id
_entity.type
_entity.pdbx_description
1 polymer ?
#
loop_
_entity_poly.entity_id
_entity_poly.type
_entity_poly.pdbx_seq_one_letter_code
_entity_poly.pdbx_strand_id
1 'polypeptide(L)' 'KQTLNAGTTTACYFASMYGKTSVILAKKAVEHQQRAFVGKVNMNAVRKDGYYETTEDSIKSTQDFVENVLNIQ' A
#
# COMPACT_ATOMS: atom_id res chain seq x y z
N LYS A 1 2.26 -11.12 -10.95
CA LYS A 1 1.58 -11.02 -12.27
C LYS A 1 0.23 -11.75 -12.36
N GLN A 2 -0.33 -12.34 -11.30
CA GLN A 2 -1.61 -13.06 -11.38
C GLN A 2 -2.76 -12.22 -11.97
N THR A 3 -2.93 -10.98 -11.52
CA THR A 3 -3.97 -10.05 -11.99
C THR A 3 -3.80 -9.68 -13.47
N LEU A 4 -2.58 -9.40 -13.91
CA LEU A 4 -2.26 -9.15 -15.31
C LEU A 4 -2.53 -10.37 -16.20
N ASN A 5 -2.16 -11.56 -15.74
CA ASN A 5 -2.43 -12.81 -16.46
C ASN A 5 -3.94 -13.07 -16.60
N ALA A 6 -4.76 -12.54 -15.68
CA ALA A 6 -6.22 -12.56 -15.75
C ALA A 6 -6.81 -11.38 -16.55
N GLY A 7 -5.99 -10.56 -17.21
CA GLY A 7 -6.43 -9.43 -18.03
C GLY A 7 -6.75 -8.14 -17.27
N THR A 8 -6.51 -8.08 -15.94
CA THR A 8 -6.72 -6.85 -15.17
C THR A 8 -5.62 -5.83 -15.47
N THR A 9 -5.93 -4.82 -16.28
CA THR A 9 -4.98 -3.77 -16.66
C THR A 9 -4.96 -2.57 -15.71
N THR A 10 -6.02 -2.40 -14.90
CA THR A 10 -6.10 -1.40 -13.82
C THR A 10 -6.61 -2.06 -12.54
N ALA A 11 -5.97 -1.82 -11.39
CA ALA A 11 -6.39 -2.39 -10.11
C ALA A 11 -6.40 -1.38 -8.95
N CYS A 12 -7.22 -1.63 -7.93
CA CYS A 12 -7.16 -0.94 -6.65
C CYS A 12 -6.70 -1.94 -5.58
N TYR A 13 -5.54 -1.71 -4.99
CA TYR A 13 -4.90 -2.62 -4.05
C TYR A 13 -4.96 -2.08 -2.62
N PHE A 14 -5.58 -2.87 -1.74
CA PHE A 14 -5.31 -2.80 -0.31
C PHE A 14 -3.99 -3.50 -0.04
N ALA A 15 -2.98 -2.75 0.40
CA ALA A 15 -1.66 -3.29 0.69
C ALA A 15 -1.61 -3.82 2.14
N SER A 16 -0.63 -3.39 2.92
CA SER A 16 -0.47 -3.76 4.33
C SER A 16 -0.52 -2.53 5.22
N MET A 17 -0.58 -2.75 6.54
CA MET A 17 -0.43 -1.69 7.52
C MET A 17 0.98 -1.07 7.50
N TYR A 18 2.00 -1.83 7.12
CA TYR A 18 3.38 -1.33 7.10
C TYR A 18 3.67 -0.52 5.83
N GLY A 19 3.98 0.78 5.97
CA GLY A 19 4.16 1.70 4.84
C GLY A 19 5.24 1.24 3.85
N LYS A 20 6.41 0.80 4.35
CA LYS A 20 7.55 0.36 3.49
C LYS A 20 7.20 -0.82 2.58
N THR A 21 6.46 -1.81 3.09
CA THR A 21 6.01 -2.95 2.28
C THR A 21 4.91 -2.56 1.30
N SER A 22 4.04 -1.63 1.68
CA SER A 22 3.04 -1.07 0.78
C SER A 22 3.67 -0.31 -0.41
N VAL A 23 4.80 0.37 -0.20
CA VAL A 23 5.58 1.00 -1.29
C VAL A 23 6.12 -0.05 -2.27
N ILE A 24 6.54 -1.22 -1.79
CA ILE A 24 7.02 -2.31 -2.68
C ILE A 24 5.91 -2.74 -3.65
N LEU A 25 4.66 -2.80 -3.20
CA LEU A 25 3.54 -3.12 -4.09
C LEU A 25 3.35 -2.07 -5.18
N ALA A 26 3.44 -0.78 -4.84
CA ALA A 26 3.39 0.30 -5.83
C ALA A 26 4.55 0.21 -6.83
N LYS A 27 5.78 -0.05 -6.37
CA LYS A 27 6.94 -0.27 -7.24
C LYS A 27 6.73 -1.45 -8.20
N LYS A 28 6.10 -2.54 -7.74
CA LYS A 28 5.78 -3.69 -8.59
C LYS A 28 4.68 -3.39 -9.62
N ALA A 29 3.71 -2.54 -9.30
CA ALA A 29 2.73 -2.07 -10.28
C ALA A 29 3.41 -1.27 -11.41
N VAL A 30 4.31 -0.34 -11.05
CA VAL A 30 5.12 0.44 -12.01
C VAL A 30 6.03 -0.47 -12.86
N GLU A 31 6.79 -1.39 -12.23
CA GLU A 31 7.66 -2.35 -12.92
C GLU A 31 6.91 -3.20 -13.95
N HIS A 32 5.64 -3.51 -13.69
CA HIS A 32 4.80 -4.29 -14.59
C HIS A 32 3.89 -3.44 -15.48
N GLN A 33 4.04 -2.11 -15.47
CA GLN A 33 3.23 -1.16 -16.24
C GLN A 33 1.72 -1.34 -16.01
N GLN A 34 1.32 -1.80 -14.82
CA GLN A 34 -0.08 -1.92 -14.44
C GLN A 34 -0.52 -0.61 -13.79
N ARG A 35 -1.59 0.00 -14.31
CA ARG A 35 -2.19 1.15 -13.64
C ARG A 35 -2.78 0.70 -12.31
N ALA A 36 -2.42 1.36 -11.22
CA ALA A 36 -2.93 0.95 -9.92
C ALA A 36 -3.13 2.11 -8.96
N PHE A 37 -4.20 2.02 -8.16
CA PHE A 37 -4.30 2.73 -6.90
C PHE A 37 -3.81 1.79 -5.80
N VAL A 38 -2.82 2.22 -5.01
CA VAL A 38 -2.26 1.42 -3.92
C VAL A 38 -2.43 2.18 -2.62
N GLY A 39 -3.08 1.57 -1.63
CA GLY A 39 -3.30 2.16 -0.31
C GLY A 39 -2.63 1.36 0.80
N LYS A 40 -1.89 2.06 1.67
CA LYS A 40 -1.57 1.53 3.01
C LYS A 40 -2.88 1.28 3.76
N VAL A 41 -2.97 0.16 4.47
CA VAL A 41 -4.11 -0.15 5.33
C VAL A 41 -3.97 0.63 6.64
N ASN A 42 -5.06 1.26 7.11
CA ASN A 42 -5.11 1.96 8.38
C ASN A 42 -6.03 1.23 9.37
N MET A 43 -5.48 0.81 10.52
CA MET A 43 -6.21 0.02 11.52
C MET A 43 -5.88 0.48 12.93
N ASN A 44 -6.75 1.29 13.54
CA ASN A 44 -6.52 1.88 14.87
C ASN A 44 -7.36 1.27 16.01
N ALA A 45 -8.14 0.22 15.72
CA ALA A 45 -8.84 -0.52 16.75
C ALA A 45 -7.88 -1.48 17.47
N VAL A 46 -7.85 -1.43 18.80
CA VAL A 46 -6.99 -2.31 19.62
C VAL A 46 -7.37 -3.77 19.39
N ARG A 47 -6.35 -4.62 19.21
CA ARG A 47 -6.52 -6.05 18.96
C ARG A 47 -5.57 -6.89 19.82
N LYS A 48 -6.00 -8.10 20.17
CA LYS A 48 -5.23 -9.05 21.00
C LYS A 48 -3.98 -9.59 20.32
N ASP A 49 -3.95 -9.56 18.99
CA ASP A 49 -2.82 -10.00 18.15
C ASP A 49 -1.73 -8.92 18.00
N GLY A 50 -1.95 -7.72 18.53
CA GLY A 50 -1.04 -6.58 18.37
C GLY A 50 -0.98 -6.01 16.96
N TYR A 51 -1.85 -6.47 16.04
CA TYR A 51 -1.87 -6.03 14.64
C TYR A 51 -2.78 -4.80 14.47
N TYR A 52 -2.37 -3.70 15.07
CA TYR A 52 -3.00 -2.39 14.96
C TYR A 52 -1.95 -1.28 15.11
N GLU A 53 -2.34 -0.04 14.84
CA GLU A 53 -1.49 1.15 14.99
C GLU A 53 -2.24 2.25 15.75
N THR A 54 -1.53 3.25 16.27
CA THR A 54 -2.18 4.44 16.82
C THR A 54 -2.69 5.33 15.68
N THR A 55 -3.63 6.22 15.96
CA THR A 55 -4.12 7.17 14.94
C THR A 55 -2.99 8.09 14.48
N GLU A 56 -2.13 8.52 15.40
CA GLU A 56 -0.99 9.38 15.15
C GLU A 56 0.05 8.70 14.24
N ASP A 57 0.44 7.46 14.57
CA ASP A 57 1.38 6.66 13.76
C ASP A 57 0.80 6.35 12.38
N SER A 58 -0.50 6.07 12.32
CA SER A 58 -1.25 5.81 11.10
C SER A 58 -1.19 7.00 10.14
N ILE A 59 -1.47 8.21 10.64
CA ILE A 59 -1.41 9.45 9.84
C ILE A 59 0.01 9.69 9.34
N LYS A 60 1.01 9.65 10.22
CA LYS A 60 2.42 9.87 9.86
C LYS A 60 2.88 8.85 8.82
N SER A 61 2.64 7.57 9.07
CA SER A 61 3.02 6.49 8.16
C SER A 61 2.30 6.56 6.82
N THR A 62 1.07 7.08 6.77
CA THR A 62 0.34 7.30 5.51
C THR A 62 0.94 8.47 4.72
N GLN A 63 1.30 9.57 5.37
CA GLN A 63 1.97 10.70 4.71
C GLN A 63 3.32 10.26 4.11
N ASP A 64 4.14 9.56 4.90
CA ASP A 64 5.40 8.98 4.43
C ASP A 64 5.17 8.02 3.25
N PHE A 65 4.13 7.18 3.32
CA PHE A 65 3.79 6.27 2.22
C PHE A 65 3.45 7.02 0.93
N VAL A 66 2.62 8.07 1.00
CA VAL A 66 2.23 8.88 -0.16
C VAL A 66 3.45 9.55 -0.78
N GLU A 67 4.32 10.16 0.02
CA GLU A 67 5.55 10.79 -0.47
C GLU A 67 6.47 9.76 -1.16
N ASN A 68 6.64 8.58 -0.56
CA ASN A 68 7.43 7.51 -1.17
C ASN A 68 6.83 7.00 -2.49
N VAL A 69 5.50 6.96 -2.62
CA VAL A 69 4.83 6.55 -3.87
C VAL A 69 5.01 7.60 -4.96
N LEU A 70 4.89 8.89 -4.63
CA LEU A 70 5.11 9.99 -5.57
C LEU A 70 6.56 10.05 -6.08
N ASN A 71 7.50 9.56 -5.28
CA ASN A 71 8.93 9.51 -5.63
C ASN A 71 9.36 8.21 -6.33
N ILE A 72 8.43 7.34 -6.74
CA ILE A 72 8.75 6.16 -7.56
C ILE A 72 9.07 6.63 -8.99
N GLN A 73 10.28 6.32 -9.46
CA GLN A 73 10.73 6.56 -10.84
C GLN A 73 10.23 5.48 -11.81
#